data_AF-A0A6B3HWP4-F1
#
_entry.id   AF-A0A6B3HWP4-F1
#
_cell.length_a   1.000
_cell.length_b   1.000
_cell.length_c   1.000
_cell.angle_alpha   90.00
_cell.angle_beta   90.00
_cell.angle_gamma   90.00
#
_symmetry.space_group_name_H-M   'P 1'
#
loop_
_entity.id
_entity.type
_entity.pdbx_description
1 polymer ?
#
loop_
_entity_poly.entity_id
_entity_poly.type
_entity_poly.pdbx_seq_one_letter_code
_entity_poly.pdbx_strand_id
1 'polypeptide(L)'
;SRSVEMNILHMRRVRSKLRDPGAFEIQVFDETPRFTAYLVDGDGADAVGVVQPYLRRARGMEAPVLVLRGGGRRTVVRAGQDTEHGLFETYREEFESVWTDSRPVS
;
A
#
# COMPACT_ATOMS: atom_id res chain seq x y z
N SER A 1 -15.49 11.32 8.35
CA SER A 1 -14.55 12.30 8.92
C SER A 1 -14.25 13.38 7.90
N ARG A 2 -14.17 14.67 8.29
CA ARG A 2 -13.87 15.81 7.39
C ARG A 2 -12.52 15.63 6.65
N SER A 3 -11.54 14.97 7.26
CA SER A 3 -10.24 14.70 6.61
C SER A 3 -10.36 13.72 5.45
N VAL A 4 -11.25 12.72 5.57
CA VAL A 4 -11.51 11.71 4.53
C VAL A 4 -12.17 12.38 3.33
N GLU A 5 -13.16 13.23 3.57
CA GLU A 5 -13.85 13.98 2.51
C GLU A 5 -12.91 14.92 1.75
N MET A 6 -12.04 15.64 2.47
CA MET A 6 -11.00 16.48 1.85
C MET A 6 -9.98 15.65 1.05
N ASN A 7 -9.57 14.48 1.55
CA ASN A 7 -8.69 13.58 0.82
C ASN A 7 -9.34 13.05 -0.46
N ILE A 8 -10.61 12.63 -0.38
CA ILE A 8 -11.41 12.22 -1.53
C ILE A 8 -11.49 13.33 -2.58
N LEU A 9 -11.82 14.56 -2.15
CA LEU A 9 -11.91 15.71 -3.07
C LEU A 9 -10.56 16.01 -3.72
N HIS A 10 -9.46 15.86 -2.99
CA HIS A 10 -8.11 15.99 -3.54
C HIS A 10 -7.86 14.91 -4.61
N MET A 11 -8.14 13.63 -4.32
CA MET A 11 -7.92 12.54 -5.27
C MET A 11 -8.81 12.67 -6.51
N ARG A 12 -10.07 13.11 -6.37
CA ARG A 12 -10.94 13.46 -7.50
C ARG A 12 -10.35 14.57 -8.38
N ARG A 13 -9.72 15.59 -7.78
CA ARG A 13 -9.06 16.66 -8.52
C ARG A 13 -7.78 16.18 -9.23
N VAL A 14 -7.04 15.23 -8.65
CA VAL A 14 -5.90 14.60 -9.35
C VAL A 14 -6.41 13.81 -10.55
N ARG A 15 -7.44 12.96 -10.36
CA ARG A 15 -8.07 12.18 -11.42
C ARG A 15 -8.53 13.04 -12.60
N SER A 16 -9.12 14.21 -12.36
CA SER A 16 -9.56 15.11 -13.44
C SER A 16 -8.43 15.78 -14.23
N LYS A 17 -7.19 15.65 -13.77
CA LYS A 17 -5.98 16.12 -14.46
C LYS A 17 -5.23 15.00 -15.19
N LEU A 18 -5.63 13.74 -15.01
CA LEU A 18 -5.05 12.61 -15.72
C LEU A 18 -5.60 12.54 -17.15
N ARG A 19 -4.74 12.10 -18.07
CA ARG A 19 -5.10 11.91 -19.48
C ARG A 19 -6.09 10.76 -19.68
N ASP A 20 -6.01 9.74 -18.83
CA ASP A 20 -6.92 8.60 -18.79
C ASP A 20 -7.48 8.42 -17.37
N PRO A 21 -8.70 8.90 -17.10
CA PRO A 21 -9.34 8.76 -15.79
C PRO A 21 -9.76 7.33 -15.43
N GLY A 22 -9.74 6.40 -16.39
CA GLY A 22 -9.99 4.97 -16.16
C GLY A 22 -8.76 4.22 -15.67
N ALA A 23 -7.56 4.80 -15.85
CA ALA A 23 -6.31 4.24 -15.36
C ALA A 23 -6.10 4.43 -13.85
N PHE A 24 -7.06 5.01 -13.11
CA PHE A 24 -6.94 5.30 -11.70
C PHE A 24 -8.25 5.07 -10.95
N GLU A 25 -8.20 4.25 -9.90
CA GLU A 25 -9.33 3.92 -9.04
C GLU A 25 -9.13 4.50 -7.64
N ILE A 26 -10.23 4.99 -7.06
CA ILE A 26 -10.26 5.50 -5.69
C ILE A 26 -11.29 4.69 -4.92
N GLN A 27 -10.81 4.05 -3.88
CA GLN A 27 -11.63 3.27 -2.97
C GLN A 27 -11.47 3.81 -1.55
N VAL A 28 -12.49 3.59 -0.71
CA VAL A 28 -12.41 3.86 0.73
C VAL A 28 -12.79 2.63 1.53
N PHE A 29 -12.16 2.47 2.67
CA PHE A 29 -12.40 1.41 3.64
C PHE A 29 -12.55 2.04 5.02
N ASP A 30 -13.36 1.43 5.88
CA ASP A 30 -13.76 2.00 7.17
C ASP A 30 -12.99 1.37 8.36
N GLU A 31 -11.69 1.06 8.15
CA GLU A 31 -10.80 0.51 9.17
C GLU A 31 -9.66 1.48 9.55
N THR A 32 -9.05 1.25 10.72
CA THR A 32 -7.86 2.02 11.12
C THR A 32 -6.67 1.58 10.28
N PRO A 33 -6.06 2.48 9.46
CA PRO A 33 -4.92 2.11 8.63
C PRO A 33 -3.73 1.70 9.51
N ARG A 34 -3.21 0.49 9.26
CA ARG A 34 -2.06 -0.08 9.98
C ARG A 34 -0.72 0.29 9.34
N PHE A 35 -0.74 0.81 8.12
CA PHE A 35 0.42 1.27 7.37
C PHE A 35 -0.03 2.21 6.23
N THR A 36 0.93 2.89 5.63
CA THR A 36 0.81 3.47 4.29
C THR A 36 1.77 2.72 3.39
N ALA A 37 1.30 2.24 2.24
CA ALA A 37 2.11 1.49 1.29
C ALA A 37 1.90 2.03 -0.13
N TYR A 38 2.99 2.05 -0.89
CA TYR A 38 2.99 2.23 -2.34
C TYR A 38 3.55 0.96 -2.96
N LEU A 39 2.72 0.24 -3.71
CA LEU A 39 3.12 -0.96 -4.43
C LEU A 39 3.24 -0.59 -5.91
N VAL A 40 4.41 -0.81 -6.50
CA VAL A 40 4.72 -0.53 -7.91
C VAL A 40 5.03 -1.85 -8.58
N ASP A 41 4.44 -2.08 -9.75
CA ASP A 41 4.56 -3.34 -10.51
C ASP A 41 4.22 -4.58 -9.67
N GLY A 42 3.15 -4.49 -8.86
CA GLY A 42 2.85 -5.37 -7.72
C GLY A 42 2.82 -6.88 -7.99
N ASP A 43 2.60 -7.29 -9.25
CA ASP A 43 2.49 -8.68 -9.67
C ASP A 43 3.70 -9.15 -10.52
N GLY A 44 4.66 -8.25 -10.76
CA GLY A 44 5.80 -8.45 -11.64
C GLY A 44 7.07 -8.92 -10.91
N ALA A 45 8.04 -9.42 -11.68
CA ALA A 45 9.35 -9.81 -11.16
C ALA A 45 10.17 -8.64 -10.60
N ASP A 46 9.79 -7.41 -10.94
CA ASP A 46 10.46 -6.16 -10.54
C ASP A 46 9.67 -5.38 -9.48
N ALA A 47 8.70 -6.01 -8.83
CA ALA A 47 7.79 -5.34 -7.89
C ALA A 47 8.55 -4.61 -6.76
N VAL A 48 8.07 -3.41 -6.41
CA VAL A 48 8.65 -2.59 -5.34
C VAL A 48 7.56 -2.11 -4.40
N GLY A 49 7.79 -2.29 -3.09
CA GLY A 49 6.94 -1.74 -2.04
C GLY A 49 7.67 -0.65 -1.27
N VAL A 50 7.09 0.54 -1.16
CA VAL A 50 7.53 1.57 -0.21
C VAL A 50 6.51 1.61 0.92
N VAL A 51 6.90 1.17 2.11
CA VAL A 51 5.97 0.96 3.23
C VAL A 51 6.39 1.77 4.44
N GLN A 52 5.44 2.50 5.01
CA GLN A 52 5.56 3.20 6.28
C GLN A 52 4.56 2.61 7.29
N PRO A 53 5.03 1.83 8.27
CA PRO A 53 4.16 1.27 9.31
C PRO A 53 3.58 2.35 10.22
N TYR A 54 2.31 2.17 10.63
CA TYR A 54 1.69 3.07 11.60
C TYR A 54 2.01 2.63 13.04
N LEU A 55 2.91 3.35 13.70
CA LEU A 55 3.27 3.10 15.10
C LEU A 55 2.35 3.87 16.06
N ARG A 56 1.25 3.23 16.46
CA ARG A 56 0.20 3.85 17.31
C ARG A 56 0.74 4.53 18.59
N ARG A 57 1.77 3.97 19.22
CA ARG A 57 2.35 4.48 20.50
C ARG A 57 3.56 5.42 20.32
N ALA A 58 4.02 5.65 19.09
CA ALA A 58 5.25 6.42 18.82
C ALA A 58 4.98 7.66 17.95
N ARG A 59 3.82 8.31 18.14
CA ARG A 59 3.47 9.55 17.42
C ARG A 59 4.54 10.61 17.70
N GLY A 60 5.24 11.08 16.66
CA GLY A 60 6.32 12.07 16.77
C GLY A 60 7.74 11.49 16.74
N MET A 61 7.90 10.17 16.64
CA MET A 61 9.19 9.54 16.34
C MET A 61 9.35 9.31 14.84
N GLU A 62 10.60 9.34 14.37
CA GLU A 62 11.02 9.03 13.00
C GLU A 62 10.63 7.59 12.64
N ALA A 63 9.39 7.40 12.14
CA ALA A 63 8.90 6.09 11.75
C ALA A 63 9.71 5.57 10.55
N PRO A 64 10.18 4.31 10.59
CA PRO A 64 11.00 3.77 9.52
C PRO A 64 10.19 3.70 8.22
N VAL A 65 10.88 3.95 7.11
CA VAL A 65 10.36 3.67 5.76
C VAL A 65 11.11 2.45 5.23
N LEU A 66 10.36 1.45 4.80
CA LEU A 66 10.89 0.20 4.27
C LEU A 66 10.77 0.22 2.74
N VAL A 67 11.86 -0.13 2.05
CA VAL A 67 11.85 -0.42 0.61
C VAL A 67 11.94 -1.93 0.43
N LEU A 68 10.85 -2.53 -0.02
CA LEU A 68 10.68 -3.97 -0.21
C LEU A 68 10.77 -4.28 -1.70
N ARG A 69 11.40 -5.41 -2.03
CA ARG A 69 11.47 -5.92 -3.40
C ARG A 69 10.66 -7.21 -3.47
N GLY A 70 9.68 -7.25 -4.36
CA GLY A 70 8.97 -8.46 -4.72
C GLY A 70 9.75 -9.25 -5.77
N GLY A 71 9.26 -10.46 -6.07
CA GLY A 71 9.97 -11.43 -6.89
C GLY A 71 11.08 -12.13 -6.10
N GLY A 72 11.16 -13.46 -6.21
CA GLY A 72 12.04 -14.34 -5.42
C GLY A 72 13.55 -14.14 -5.58
N ARG A 73 14.01 -12.99 -6.07
CA ARG A 73 15.42 -12.63 -6.15
C ARG A 73 15.76 -11.66 -5.04
N ARG A 74 16.48 -12.22 -4.05
CA ARG A 74 17.21 -11.55 -2.96
C ARG A 74 16.38 -11.28 -1.70
N THR A 75 15.85 -12.36 -1.12
CA THR A 75 15.61 -12.41 0.32
C THR A 75 16.93 -12.14 1.04
N VAL A 76 16.96 -11.08 1.86
CA VAL A 76 18.07 -10.77 2.78
C VAL A 76 18.09 -11.76 3.97
N VAL A 77 17.20 -12.75 3.97
CA VAL A 77 17.03 -13.76 5.00
C VAL A 77 17.75 -15.03 4.57
N ARG A 78 18.56 -15.57 5.47
CA ARG A 78 19.42 -16.75 5.26
C ARG A 78 18.67 -17.89 4.55
N ALA A 79 19.30 -18.46 3.53
CA ALA A 79 18.87 -19.69 2.88
C ALA A 79 18.71 -20.81 3.93
N GLY A 80 17.52 -21.38 4.03
CA GLY A 80 17.25 -22.53 4.90
C GLY A 80 15.89 -22.56 5.60
N GLN A 81 15.05 -21.52 5.46
CA GLN A 81 13.66 -21.57 5.92
C GLN A 81 12.72 -21.59 4.71
N ASP A 82 11.97 -22.69 4.60
CA ASP A 82 10.93 -22.90 3.61
C ASP A 82 9.94 -21.73 3.58
N THR A 83 9.72 -21.18 2.38
CA THR A 83 8.44 -20.62 1.90
C THR A 83 7.63 -19.73 2.86
N GLU A 84 8.26 -18.92 3.71
CA GLU A 84 7.55 -17.85 4.40
C GLU A 84 7.41 -16.66 3.44
N HIS A 85 6.17 -16.23 3.19
CA HIS A 85 5.86 -15.06 2.36
C HIS A 85 6.72 -13.88 2.82
N GLY A 86 7.55 -13.34 1.92
CA GLY A 86 8.38 -12.18 2.25
C GLY A 86 7.54 -10.96 2.61
N LEU A 87 8.10 -9.99 3.33
CA LEU A 87 7.37 -8.79 3.76
C LEU A 87 6.62 -8.07 2.62
N PHE A 88 7.16 -8.08 1.41
CA PHE A 88 6.47 -7.53 0.24
C PHE A 88 5.12 -8.23 0.01
N GLU A 89 5.12 -9.56 -0.02
CA GLU A 89 3.90 -10.37 -0.23
C GLU A 89 2.91 -10.18 0.91
N THR A 90 3.38 -10.08 2.16
CA THR A 90 2.50 -9.78 3.30
C THR A 90 1.79 -8.44 3.12
N TYR A 91 2.49 -7.38 2.72
CA TYR A 91 1.83 -6.07 2.51
C TYR A 91 0.93 -6.05 1.27
N ARG A 92 1.26 -6.85 0.25
CA ARG A 92 0.39 -7.03 -0.92
C ARG A 92 -0.90 -7.74 -0.54
N GLU A 93 -0.82 -8.85 0.19
CA GLU A 93 -1.98 -9.59 0.68
C GLU A 93 -2.89 -8.72 1.55
N GLU A 94 -2.33 -7.95 2.48
CA GLU A 94 -3.11 -6.99 3.30
C GLU A 94 -3.75 -5.89 2.44
N PHE A 95 -3.06 -5.40 1.41
CA PHE A 95 -3.63 -4.44 0.47
C PHE A 95 -4.82 -5.03 -0.30
N GLU A 96 -4.68 -6.23 -0.87
CA GLU A 96 -5.74 -6.91 -1.62
C GLU A 96 -6.97 -7.22 -0.77
N SER A 97 -6.76 -7.62 0.50
CA SER A 97 -7.84 -7.82 1.45
C SER A 97 -8.62 -6.52 1.67
N VAL A 98 -7.92 -5.42 1.99
CA VAL A 98 -8.55 -4.11 2.22
C VAL A 98 -9.22 -3.59 0.95
N TRP A 99 -8.62 -3.81 -0.22
CA TRP A 99 -9.18 -3.42 -1.51
C TRP A 99 -10.47 -4.18 -1.82
N THR A 100 -10.51 -5.49 -1.57
CA THR A 100 -11.70 -6.31 -1.79
C THR A 100 -12.88 -5.84 -0.94
N ASP A 101 -12.62 -5.44 0.31
CA ASP A 101 -13.65 -4.97 1.24
C ASP A 101 -13.95 -3.46 1.11
N SER A 102 -13.28 -2.78 0.19
CA SER A 102 -13.43 -1.34 -0.02
C SER A 102 -14.64 -0.99 -0.88
N ARG A 103 -15.04 0.29 -0.83
CA ARG A 103 -16.14 0.83 -1.62
C ARG A 103 -15.68 1.98 -2.52
N PRO A 104 -16.16 2.03 -3.78
CA PRO A 104 -15.67 3.02 -4.74
C PRO A 104 -16.15 4.41 -4.35
N VAL A 105 -15.30 5.40 -4.60
CA VAL A 105 -15.67 6.79 -4.46
C VAL A 105 -15.79 7.38 -5.85
N SER A 106 -17.01 7.79 -6.20
CA SER A 106 -17.38 8.30 -7.54
C SER A 106 -16.51 9.45 -8.03
#